data_AF-A0A9E2KR29-F1
#
_entry.id   AF-A0A9E2KR29-F1
#
_cell.length_a   1.000
_cell.length_b   1.000
_cell.length_c   1.000
_cell.angle_alpha   90.00
_cell.angle_beta   90.00
_cell.angle_gamma   90.00
#
_symmetry.space_group_name_H-M   'P 1'
#
loop_
_entity.id
_entity.type
_entity.pdbx_description
1 polymer ?
#
loop_
_entity_poly.entity_id
_entity_poly.type
_entity_poly.pdbx_seq_one_letter_code
_entity_poly.pdbx_strand_id
1 'polypeptide(L)'
;MPFWLEIIINITFSYIASIGFALTINVPHRALNLAGISGTVGWMMYWFCFRFGMGRMLSNLLGAFIIGILGLIFARIKKCPVTVFNIPALVPLVPGVPAYQAVRALVDGETFDAETAILKVAIVTCAIALGMLLSTMFIEMFYRTKRFYRRKKNKI
;
A
#
# COMPACT_ATOMS: atom_id res chain seq x y z
N MET A 1 18.59 -2.48 17.45
CA MET A 1 17.55 -2.99 18.38
C MET A 1 17.37 -4.49 18.12
N PRO A 2 16.84 -5.28 19.07
CA PRO A 2 16.57 -6.70 18.80
C PRO A 2 15.52 -6.84 17.70
N PHE A 3 15.70 -7.83 16.82
CA PHE A 3 14.87 -8.06 15.64
C PHE A 3 13.37 -8.22 15.96
N TRP A 4 13.05 -8.96 17.02
CA TRP A 4 11.68 -9.16 17.48
C TRP A 4 10.97 -7.86 17.85
N LEU A 5 11.70 -6.91 18.42
CA LEU A 5 11.16 -5.60 18.77
C LEU A 5 10.86 -4.78 17.51
N GLU A 6 11.72 -4.83 16.48
CA GLU A 6 11.47 -4.16 15.21
C GLU A 6 10.17 -4.64 14.56
N ILE A 7 9.91 -5.96 14.59
CA ILE A 7 8.65 -6.53 14.06
C ILE A 7 7.44 -6.00 14.84
N ILE A 8 7.49 -6.05 16.17
CA ILE A 8 6.38 -5.61 17.02
C ILE A 8 6.07 -4.13 16.78
N ILE A 9 7.11 -3.29 16.69
CA ILE A 9 6.97 -1.86 16.41
C ILE A 9 6.33 -1.66 15.04
N ASN A 10 6.88 -2.27 13.99
CA ASN A 10 6.37 -2.09 12.62
C ASN A 10 4.91 -2.53 12.50
N ILE A 11 4.52 -3.66 13.10
CA ILE A 11 3.14 -4.14 13.09
C ILE A 11 2.22 -3.16 13.81
N THR A 12 2.57 -2.76 15.02
CA THR A 12 1.72 -1.93 15.87
C THR A 12 1.53 -0.53 15.29
N PHE A 13 2.62 0.14 14.90
CA PHE A 13 2.55 1.49 14.35
C PHE A 13 1.90 1.53 12.96
N SER A 14 2.18 0.56 12.08
CA SER A 14 1.51 0.52 10.76
C SER A 14 0.01 0.27 10.89
N TYR A 15 -0.41 -0.59 11.84
CA TYR A 15 -1.81 -0.85 12.13
C TYR A 15 -2.52 0.40 12.65
N ILE A 16 -1.93 1.06 13.67
CA ILE A 16 -2.46 2.29 14.25
C ILE A 16 -2.52 3.41 13.22
N ALA A 17 -1.48 3.59 12.40
CA ALA A 17 -1.46 4.61 11.34
C ALA A 17 -2.57 4.38 10.32
N SER A 18 -2.76 3.12 9.89
CA SER A 18 -3.78 2.78 8.89
C SER A 18 -5.20 2.94 9.43
N ILE A 19 -5.46 2.52 10.68
CA ILE A 19 -6.79 2.70 11.31
C ILE A 19 -7.05 4.14 11.68
N GLY A 20 -6.05 4.84 12.21
CA GLY A 20 -6.16 6.26 12.53
C GLY A 20 -6.56 7.06 11.30
N PHE A 21 -5.91 6.80 10.16
CA PHE A 21 -6.33 7.41 8.89
C PHE A 21 -7.70 6.91 8.41
N ALA A 22 -8.02 5.62 8.55
CA ALA A 22 -9.35 5.12 8.19
C ALA A 22 -10.47 5.82 8.98
N LEU A 23 -10.23 6.18 10.24
CA LEU A 23 -11.14 6.95 11.06
C LEU A 23 -11.27 8.40 10.56
N THR A 24 -10.18 9.06 10.14
CA THR A 24 -10.26 10.45 9.65
C THR A 24 -11.07 10.57 8.37
N ILE A 25 -11.02 9.56 7.49
CA ILE A 25 -11.84 9.51 6.27
C ILE A 25 -13.21 8.83 6.46
N ASN A 26 -13.66 8.63 7.70
CA ASN A 26 -14.97 8.04 8.06
C ASN A 26 -15.25 6.67 7.41
N VAL A 27 -14.28 5.74 7.43
CA VAL A 27 -14.49 4.36 7.00
C VAL A 27 -15.52 3.66 7.92
N PRO A 28 -16.50 2.90 7.37
CA PRO A 28 -17.49 2.20 8.19
C PRO A 28 -16.84 1.21 9.16
N HIS A 29 -17.32 1.17 10.41
CA HIS A 29 -16.71 0.38 11.49
C HIS A 29 -16.48 -1.11 11.15
N ARG A 30 -17.40 -1.70 10.36
CA ARG A 30 -17.28 -3.10 9.90
C ARG A 30 -16.08 -3.38 8.99
N ALA A 31 -15.46 -2.34 8.43
CA ALA A 31 -14.34 -2.39 7.49
C ALA A 31 -13.01 -1.91 8.13
N LEU A 32 -13.05 -1.19 9.26
CA LEU A 32 -11.86 -0.62 9.91
C LEU A 32 -10.77 -1.65 10.21
N ASN A 33 -11.13 -2.78 10.84
CA ASN A 33 -10.15 -3.79 11.20
C ASN A 33 -9.44 -4.39 9.97
N LEU A 34 -10.20 -4.61 8.88
CA LEU A 34 -9.63 -5.14 7.64
C LEU A 34 -8.76 -4.11 6.93
N ALA A 35 -9.13 -2.82 6.98
CA ALA A 35 -8.30 -1.73 6.47
C ALA A 35 -6.95 -1.65 7.21
N GLY A 36 -6.98 -1.76 8.54
CA GLY A 36 -5.78 -1.85 9.37
C GLY A 36 -4.90 -3.05 9.01
N ILE A 37 -5.49 -4.25 8.91
CA ILE A 37 -4.77 -5.46 8.52
C ILE A 37 -4.13 -5.31 7.14
N SER A 38 -4.84 -4.76 6.15
CA SER A 38 -4.26 -4.55 4.82
C SER A 38 -3.06 -3.61 4.85
N GLY A 39 -3.11 -2.54 5.66
CA GLY A 39 -1.99 -1.61 5.80
C GLY A 39 -0.79 -2.23 6.49
N THR A 40 -1.02 -3.01 7.55
CA THR A 40 0.03 -3.76 8.23
C THR A 40 0.70 -4.77 7.31
N VAL A 41 -0.07 -5.57 6.58
CA VAL A 41 0.51 -6.58 5.68
C VAL A 41 1.28 -5.91 4.53
N GLY A 42 0.76 -4.81 3.97
CA GLY A 42 1.46 -4.03 2.95
C GLY A 42 2.77 -3.43 3.45
N TRP A 43 2.75 -2.84 4.64
CA TRP A 43 3.95 -2.28 5.28
C TRP A 43 4.99 -3.36 5.61
N MET A 44 4.55 -4.49 6.16
CA MET A 44 5.45 -5.60 6.47
C MET A 44 6.09 -6.17 5.20
N MET A 45 5.34 -6.28 4.11
CA MET A 45 5.90 -6.68 2.81
C MET A 45 6.99 -5.71 2.35
N TYR A 46 6.73 -4.41 2.41
CA TYR A 46 7.73 -3.39 2.14
C TYR A 46 8.96 -3.53 3.05
N TRP A 47 8.76 -3.66 4.36
CA TRP A 47 9.84 -3.70 5.33
C TRP A 47 10.75 -4.92 5.13
N PHE A 48 10.19 -6.10 4.88
CA PHE A 48 10.96 -7.30 4.55
C PHE A 48 11.74 -7.12 3.25
N CYS A 49 11.09 -6.70 2.16
CA CYS A 49 11.78 -6.46 0.88
C CYS A 49 12.92 -5.44 1.00
N PHE A 50 12.69 -4.38 1.78
CA PHE A 50 13.70 -3.36 2.01
C PHE A 50 14.90 -3.92 2.80
N ARG A 51 14.64 -4.74 3.82
CA ARG A 51 15.68 -5.42 4.60
C ARG A 51 16.51 -6.40 3.76
N PHE A 52 15.90 -7.05 2.77
CA PHE A 52 16.62 -7.92 1.82
C PHE A 52 17.42 -7.15 0.76
N GLY A 53 17.45 -5.81 0.81
CA GLY A 53 18.25 -5.01 -0.12
C GLY A 53 17.62 -4.82 -1.50
N MET A 54 16.31 -5.08 -1.66
CA MET A 54 15.61 -4.88 -2.95
C MET A 54 15.45 -3.40 -3.34
N GLY A 55 15.87 -2.47 -2.48
CA GLY A 55 15.76 -1.03 -2.70
C GLY A 55 14.34 -0.49 -2.47
N ARG A 56 14.22 0.84 -2.36
CA ARG A 56 12.95 1.50 -2.01
C ARG A 56 11.87 1.31 -3.07
N MET A 57 12.24 1.37 -4.35
CA MET A 57 11.30 1.27 -5.47
C MET A 57 10.59 -0.09 -5.49
N LEU A 58 11.33 -1.20 -5.56
CA LEU A 58 10.74 -2.54 -5.60
C LEU A 58 9.99 -2.88 -4.31
N SER A 59 10.52 -2.47 -3.16
CA SER A 59 9.85 -2.70 -1.87
C SER A 59 8.48 -2.02 -1.81
N ASN A 60 8.38 -0.76 -2.28
CA ASN A 60 7.10 -0.04 -2.28
C ASN A 60 6.13 -0.59 -3.33
N LEU A 61 6.64 -1.02 -4.49
CA LEU A 61 5.84 -1.67 -5.52
C LEU A 61 5.20 -2.95 -4.97
N LEU A 62 5.98 -3.81 -4.32
CA LEU A 62 5.48 -5.07 -3.74
C LEU A 62 4.52 -4.81 -2.57
N GLY A 63 4.81 -3.85 -1.70
CA GLY A 63 3.91 -3.44 -0.63
C GLY A 63 2.55 -2.97 -1.17
N ALA A 64 2.56 -2.07 -2.15
CA ALA A 64 1.35 -1.56 -2.80
C ALA A 64 0.59 -2.64 -3.58
N PHE A 65 1.31 -3.56 -4.25
CA PHE A 65 0.72 -4.69 -4.95
C PHE A 65 -0.10 -5.59 -4.00
N ILE A 66 0.47 -5.93 -2.84
CA ILE A 66 -0.20 -6.72 -1.80
C ILE A 66 -1.40 -5.98 -1.22
N ILE A 67 -1.29 -4.67 -0.96
CA ILE A 67 -2.44 -3.86 -0.51
C ILE A 67 -3.57 -3.93 -1.51
N GLY A 68 -3.30 -3.74 -2.80
CA GLY A 68 -4.33 -3.81 -3.83
C GLY A 68 -5.02 -5.18 -3.87
N ILE A 69 -4.27 -6.28 -3.65
CA ILE A 69 -4.82 -7.64 -3.66
C ILE A 69 -5.77 -7.80 -2.48
N LEU A 70 -5.31 -7.42 -1.28
CA LEU A 70 -6.09 -7.53 -0.06
C LEU A 70 -7.32 -6.63 -0.11
N GLY A 71 -7.22 -5.41 -0.61
CA GLY A 71 -8.35 -4.51 -0.76
C GLY A 71 -9.43 -5.09 -1.68
N LEU A 72 -9.04 -5.71 -2.79
CA LEU A 72 -9.99 -6.37 -3.71
C LEU A 72 -10.64 -7.62 -3.10
N ILE A 73 -9.94 -8.33 -2.22
CA ILE A 73 -10.50 -9.46 -1.48
C ILE A 73 -11.49 -8.95 -0.42
N PHE A 74 -11.06 -7.99 0.41
CA PHE A 74 -11.85 -7.44 1.51
C PHE A 74 -13.08 -6.66 1.03
N ALA A 75 -12.97 -5.97 -0.11
CA ALA A 75 -14.10 -5.32 -0.77
C ALA A 75 -15.24 -6.29 -1.08
N ARG A 76 -14.92 -7.50 -1.54
CA ARG A 76 -15.93 -8.54 -1.82
C ARG A 76 -16.53 -9.11 -0.55
N ILE A 77 -15.70 -9.33 0.47
CA ILE A 77 -16.14 -9.88 1.77
C ILE A 77 -17.10 -8.91 2.46
N LYS A 78 -16.76 -7.61 2.52
CA LYS A 78 -17.55 -6.59 3.23
C LYS A 78 -18.53 -5.83 2.36
N LYS A 79 -18.62 -6.16 1.06
CA LYS A 79 -19.48 -5.48 0.07
C LYS A 79 -19.31 -3.95 0.14
N CYS A 80 -18.06 -3.51 0.15
CA CYS A 80 -17.69 -2.09 0.20
C CYS A 80 -16.76 -1.77 -0.98
N PRO A 81 -16.68 -0.51 -1.43
CA PRO A 81 -15.71 -0.10 -2.45
C PRO A 81 -14.28 -0.45 -2.04
N VAL A 82 -13.43 -0.82 -3.00
CA VAL A 82 -12.03 -1.20 -2.75
C VAL A 82 -11.23 -0.07 -2.12
N THR A 83 -11.56 1.17 -2.47
CA THR A 83 -10.93 2.40 -1.95
C THR A 83 -11.03 2.52 -0.43
N VAL A 84 -12.09 1.96 0.19
CA VAL A 84 -12.28 1.93 1.65
C VAL A 84 -11.15 1.19 2.37
N PHE A 85 -10.51 0.22 1.71
CA PHE A 85 -9.39 -0.54 2.25
C PHE A 85 -8.05 0.01 1.77
N ASN A 86 -7.95 0.32 0.47
CA ASN A 86 -6.67 0.68 -0.16
C ASN A 86 -6.14 2.03 0.33
N ILE A 87 -6.98 3.06 0.42
CA ILE A 87 -6.54 4.41 0.81
C ILE A 87 -5.89 4.39 2.21
N PRO A 88 -6.56 3.92 3.28
CA PRO A 88 -5.95 3.89 4.60
C PRO A 88 -4.75 2.94 4.70
N ALA A 89 -4.75 1.83 3.95
CA ALA A 89 -3.65 0.88 3.95
C ALA A 89 -2.37 1.42 3.30
N LEU A 90 -2.47 2.36 2.36
CA LEU A 90 -1.32 2.96 1.68
C LEU A 90 -0.57 3.98 2.53
N VAL A 91 -1.22 4.55 3.55
CA VAL A 91 -0.69 5.62 4.42
C VAL A 91 0.75 5.36 4.90
N PRO A 92 1.09 4.19 5.47
CA PRO A 92 2.47 3.94 5.90
C PRO A 92 3.50 3.93 4.76
N LEU A 93 3.10 3.60 3.52
CA LEU A 93 3.99 3.54 2.35
C LEU A 93 4.18 4.88 1.65
N VAL A 94 3.31 5.87 1.90
CA VAL A 94 3.36 7.15 1.22
C VAL A 94 4.57 7.95 1.72
N PRO A 95 5.43 8.49 0.82
CA PRO A 95 6.62 9.24 1.20
C PRO A 95 6.27 10.66 1.66
N GLY A 96 5.55 10.80 2.78
CA GLY A 96 5.12 12.09 3.32
C GLY A 96 6.27 12.95 3.86
N VAL A 97 7.20 12.34 4.61
CA VAL A 97 8.37 13.07 5.15
C VAL A 97 9.27 13.61 4.03
N PRO A 98 9.69 12.81 3.02
CA PRO A 98 10.42 13.34 1.88
C PRO A 98 9.66 14.42 1.10
N ALA A 99 8.33 14.32 1.00
CA ALA A 99 7.52 15.34 0.33
C ALA A 99 7.52 16.67 1.10
N TYR A 100 7.38 16.64 2.42
CA TYR A 100 7.50 17.83 3.26
C TYR A 100 8.91 18.43 3.16
N GLN A 101 9.95 17.59 3.22
CA GLN A 101 11.35 18.03 3.11
C GLN A 101 11.65 18.68 1.75
N ALA A 102 11.10 18.13 0.66
CA ALA A 102 11.24 18.71 -0.67
C ALA A 102 10.72 20.15 -0.73
N VAL A 103 9.49 20.37 -0.23
CA VAL A 103 8.88 21.71 -0.22
C VAL A 103 9.66 22.65 0.70
N ARG A 104 10.07 22.17 1.87
CA ARG A 104 10.85 22.96 2.82
C ARG A 104 12.19 23.42 2.22
N ALA A 105 12.95 22.51 1.61
CA ALA A 105 14.23 22.81 0.99
C ALA A 105 14.10 23.81 -0.18
N LEU A 106 13.01 23.72 -0.96
CA LEU A 106 12.72 24.71 -2.01
C LEU A 106 12.50 26.12 -1.43
N VAL A 107 11.80 26.23 -0.30
CA VAL A 107 11.55 27.50 0.39
C VAL A 107 12.84 28.07 1.00
N ASP A 108 13.67 27.20 1.57
CA ASP A 108 14.94 27.57 2.20
C ASP A 108 16.06 27.88 1.16
N GLY A 109 15.81 27.65 -0.13
CA GLY A 109 16.76 27.88 -1.22
C GLY A 109 17.81 26.77 -1.40
N GLU A 110 17.66 25.65 -0.69
CA GLU A 110 18.55 24.48 -0.73
C GLU A 110 18.20 23.58 -1.92
N THR A 111 18.62 23.98 -3.12
CA THR A 111 18.24 23.33 -4.39
C THR A 111 18.66 21.86 -4.49
N PHE A 112 19.85 21.51 -4.01
CA PHE A 112 20.34 20.13 -4.06
C PHE A 112 19.46 19.17 -3.22
N ASP A 113 19.14 19.55 -1.99
CA ASP A 113 18.32 18.73 -1.11
C ASP A 113 16.87 18.65 -1.60
N ALA A 114 16.35 19.74 -2.13
CA ALA A 114 15.05 19.77 -2.80
C ALA A 114 14.99 18.77 -3.96
N GLU A 115 15.94 18.80 -4.89
CA GLU A 115 16.00 17.88 -6.03
C GLU A 115 16.04 16.41 -5.58
N THR A 116 16.90 16.07 -4.61
CA THR A 116 16.99 14.68 -4.14
C THR A 116 15.70 14.20 -3.46
N ALA A 117 15.03 15.08 -2.71
CA ALA A 117 13.78 14.76 -2.02
C ALA A 117 12.63 14.59 -3.04
N ILE A 118 12.53 15.48 -4.03
CA ILE A 118 11.54 15.39 -5.12
C ILE A 118 11.70 14.08 -5.88
N LEU A 119 12.94 13.72 -6.27
CA LEU A 119 13.22 12.47 -6.98
C LEU A 119 12.84 11.24 -6.14
N LYS A 120 13.14 11.25 -4.84
CA LYS A 120 12.73 10.17 -3.91
C LYS A 120 11.22 10.02 -3.87
N VAL A 121 10.47 11.13 -3.75
CA VAL A 121 9.01 11.12 -3.76
C VAL A 121 8.50 10.55 -5.07
N ALA A 122 8.96 11.09 -6.20
CA ALA A 122 8.51 10.69 -7.53
C ALA A 122 8.70 9.19 -7.79
N ILE A 123 9.89 8.66 -7.49
CA ILE A 123 10.19 7.22 -7.68
C ILE A 123 9.27 6.36 -6.83
N VAL A 124 9.10 6.72 -5.55
CA VAL A 124 8.30 5.94 -4.61
C VAL A 124 6.81 6.00 -4.98
N THR A 125 6.27 7.16 -5.36
CA THR A 125 4.87 7.30 -5.78
C THR A 125 4.60 6.56 -7.09
N CYS A 126 5.53 6.63 -8.06
CA CYS A 126 5.42 5.85 -9.29
C CYS A 126 5.43 4.35 -9.00
N ALA A 127 6.28 3.89 -8.08
CA ALA A 127 6.30 2.49 -7.66
C ALA A 127 4.97 2.04 -7.03
N ILE A 128 4.37 2.86 -6.16
CA ILE A 128 3.04 2.58 -5.58
C ILE A 128 1.99 2.48 -6.69
N ALA A 129 1.96 3.46 -7.60
CA ALA A 129 0.98 3.50 -8.69
C ALA A 129 1.09 2.24 -9.57
N LEU A 130 2.31 1.85 -9.95
CA LEU A 130 2.56 0.62 -10.70
C LEU A 130 2.14 -0.63 -9.92
N GLY A 131 2.48 -0.72 -8.63
CA GLY A 131 2.09 -1.85 -7.79
C GLY A 131 0.56 -2.02 -7.70
N MET A 132 -0.16 -0.91 -7.53
CA MET A 132 -1.62 -0.89 -7.52
C MET A 132 -2.23 -1.30 -8.87
N LEU A 133 -1.69 -0.80 -9.98
CA LEU A 133 -2.12 -1.17 -11.33
C LEU A 133 -1.92 -2.68 -11.59
N LEU A 134 -0.73 -3.19 -11.29
CA LEU A 134 -0.43 -4.62 -11.43
C LEU A 134 -1.37 -5.48 -10.58
N SER A 135 -1.70 -5.01 -9.38
CA SER A 135 -2.64 -5.70 -8.49
C SER A 135 -4.04 -5.84 -9.10
N THR A 136 -4.56 -4.75 -9.66
CA THR A 136 -5.86 -4.75 -10.36
C THR A 136 -5.83 -5.67 -11.57
N MET A 137 -4.78 -5.62 -12.40
CA MET A 137 -4.64 -6.48 -13.58
C MET A 137 -4.56 -7.96 -13.20
N PHE A 138 -3.79 -8.31 -12.17
CA PHE A 138 -3.63 -9.69 -11.70
C PHE A 138 -4.96 -10.29 -11.26
N ILE A 139 -5.73 -9.53 -10.47
CA ILE A 139 -7.04 -9.98 -10.00
C ILE A 139 -8.04 -10.06 -11.15
N GLU A 140 -8.14 -9.05 -12.01
CA GLU A 140 -9.06 -9.08 -13.15
C GLU A 140 -8.78 -10.27 -14.07
N MET A 141 -7.50 -10.54 -14.37
CA MET A 141 -7.09 -11.71 -15.14
C MET A 141 -7.54 -13.02 -14.48
N PHE A 142 -7.32 -13.16 -13.17
CA PHE A 142 -7.74 -14.35 -12.42
C PHE A 142 -9.27 -14.57 -12.48
N TYR A 143 -10.06 -13.50 -12.33
CA TYR A 143 -11.53 -13.58 -12.41
C TYR A 143 -12.04 -13.79 -13.84
N ARG A 144 -11.39 -13.20 -14.86
CA ARG A 144 -11.74 -13.37 -16.26
C ARG A 144 -11.52 -14.82 -16.70
N THR A 145 -10.39 -15.41 -16.31
CA THR A 145 -10.08 -16.84 -16.55
C THR A 145 -11.10 -17.75 -15.86
N LYS A 146 -11.43 -17.50 -14.59
CA LYS A 146 -12.43 -18.31 -13.85
C LYS A 146 -13.84 -18.20 -14.46
N ARG A 147 -14.24 -17.01 -14.92
CA ARG A 147 -15.52 -16.81 -15.64
C ARG A 147 -15.55 -17.55 -16.98
N PHE A 148 -14.44 -17.54 -17.71
CA PHE A 148 -14.33 -18.27 -18.98
C PHE A 148 -14.46 -19.78 -18.77
N TYR A 149 -13.76 -20.34 -17.77
CA TYR A 149 -13.84 -21.76 -17.42
C TYR A 149 -15.25 -22.18 -16.96
N ARG A 150 -15.91 -21.36 -16.14
CA ARG A 150 -17.27 -21.63 -15.66
C ARG A 150 -18.31 -21.56 -16.78
N ARG A 151 -18.13 -20.68 -17.78
CA ARG A 151 -18.97 -20.67 -19.00
C ARG A 151 -18.77 -21.91 -19.87
N LYS A 152 -17.57 -22.48 -19.93
CA LYS A 152 -17.30 -23.71 -20.69
C LYS A 152 -17.91 -24.95 -20.00
N LYS A 153 -17.86 -25.02 -18.66
CA LYS A 153 -18.50 -26.10 -17.88
C LYS A 153 -20.03 -26.09 -17.92
N ASN A 154 -20.67 -24.93 -18.04
CA ASN A 154 -22.14 -24.82 -18.16
C ASN A 154 -22.66 -25.04 -19.60
N LYS A 155 -21.78 -25.24 -20.59
CA LYS A 155 -22.14 -25.55 -21.98
C LYS A 155 -21.95 -27.04 -22.34
N ILE A 156 -21.48 -27.85 -21.39
CA ILE A 156 -21.37 -29.31 -21.45
C ILE A 156 -22.42 -29.85 -20.50
#